data_AF-A0A2E9H416-F1
#
_entry.id   AF-A0A2E9H416-F1
#
_cell.length_a   1.000
_cell.length_b   1.000
_cell.length_c   1.000
_cell.angle_alpha   90.00
_cell.angle_beta   90.00
_cell.angle_gamma   90.00
#
_symmetry.space_group_name_H-M   'P 1'
#
loop_
_entity.id
_entity.type
_entity.pdbx_description
1 polymer ?
#
loop_
_entity_poly.entity_id
_entity_poly.type
_entity_poly.pdbx_seq_one_letter_code
_entity_poly.pdbx_strand_id
1 'polypeptide(L)'
;MRVSHFSRLSSLSLSLVSLAFLGLLLWGNQKLSEQKQLTDSFQALKQQVQVELVTTLSQYLQSGDAVLLSQASEILVAVNTQLETMTPETQQLLKPSVSTLLKRTNSDYRALGKLAGAEQELVINAERSIGNEISSLLDYAEQGLKEGRPNSSDYLALANDLMQQLIHLIHARQQQADYLVTINQMQASMSQLEQLPLLGIKESLPDQSMMLVQREAKDLGLGIISELNSLLGRYPREMQKTREQIVQRQQAFSKLREDIAHVQDSVIKAETNVAKHSDETLLRVKLAVVGLVVVLMLFSAVNYLLLNRMVLAPLRRLRDAMQRLVSDGHKEKLAGANVDTEMGEIATSFNHILAQHDAEAEQKRHQMQAVNSALDSIGSEIARVQQDSQRNHQVAGDNQQQLSVLADIGIRLRERFDVLEKNTNQTAEFVAESETTSARLTDSSKQTQAIISNGESSVTELNSSVDEVSQILNVISTVAEQTNLLALNAAIEAARAGEHGRGFAVVADEVRKLASKTNDSLAQVQGILQRLQSAASTLSKNYAVIDQSASEQQQQIQQILSINAETGAQARSSSAEVNEAYALVASQADKMSEFERAMQDMLHKLSESIQLLQHTASQTAQQQQKIEQVFGD
;
A
#
# COMPACT_ATOMS: atom_id res chain seq x y z
N MET A 1 1.93 -0.65 18.86
CA MET A 1 1.46 -1.85 19.57
C MET A 1 0.62 -2.64 18.60
N ARG A 2 0.86 -3.94 18.51
CA ARG A 2 0.05 -4.80 17.67
C ARG A 2 -1.42 -4.79 18.11
N VAL A 3 -2.36 -4.76 17.17
CA VAL A 3 -3.81 -4.72 17.48
C VAL A 3 -4.22 -5.97 18.28
N SER A 4 -3.59 -7.11 17.95
CA SER A 4 -3.74 -8.38 18.67
C SER A 4 -3.28 -8.28 20.14
N HIS A 5 -2.14 -7.64 20.40
CA HIS A 5 -1.64 -7.40 21.75
C HIS A 5 -2.51 -6.38 22.51
N PHE A 6 -2.98 -5.31 21.85
CA PHE A 6 -3.89 -4.34 22.47
C PHE A 6 -5.22 -4.99 22.86
N SER A 7 -5.82 -5.81 21.99
CA SER A 7 -7.08 -6.51 22.28
C SER A 7 -6.96 -7.45 23.48
N ARG A 8 -5.88 -8.24 23.54
CA ARG A 8 -5.59 -9.12 24.70
C ARG A 8 -5.31 -8.34 25.98
N LEU A 9 -4.60 -7.22 25.89
CA LEU A 9 -4.34 -6.35 27.05
C LEU A 9 -5.63 -5.69 27.54
N SER A 10 -6.48 -5.24 26.62
CA SER A 10 -7.77 -4.61 26.92
C SER A 10 -8.73 -5.59 27.60
N SER A 11 -8.85 -6.83 27.09
CA SER A 11 -9.71 -7.83 27.72
C SER A 11 -9.22 -8.24 29.11
N LEU A 12 -7.91 -8.48 29.26
CA LEU A 12 -7.31 -8.80 30.56
C LEU A 12 -7.49 -7.67 31.57
N SER A 13 -7.28 -6.42 31.15
CA SER A 13 -7.46 -5.25 32.01
C SER A 13 -8.92 -5.04 32.44
N LEU A 14 -9.89 -5.30 31.56
CA LEU A 14 -11.31 -5.21 31.91
C LEU A 14 -11.73 -6.27 32.95
N SER A 15 -11.21 -7.50 32.82
CA SER A 15 -11.43 -8.56 33.82
C SER A 15 -10.81 -8.20 35.17
N LEU A 16 -9.59 -7.67 35.18
CA LEU A 16 -8.91 -7.21 36.42
C LEU A 16 -9.67 -6.07 37.11
N VAL A 17 -10.14 -5.09 36.34
CA VAL A 17 -10.93 -3.96 36.83
C VAL A 17 -12.27 -4.43 37.43
N SER A 18 -12.93 -5.41 36.80
CA SER A 18 -14.19 -5.98 37.29
C SER A 18 -14.00 -6.74 38.61
N LEU A 19 -12.90 -7.49 38.75
CA LEU A 19 -12.54 -8.18 40.00
C LEU A 19 -12.22 -7.18 41.12
N ALA A 20 -11.49 -6.11 40.81
CA ALA A 20 -11.20 -5.05 41.78
C ALA A 20 -12.49 -4.35 42.27
N PHE A 21 -13.46 -4.15 41.37
CA PHE A 21 -14.77 -3.58 41.71
C PHE A 21 -15.54 -4.46 42.70
N LEU A 22 -15.61 -5.77 42.42
CA LEU A 22 -16.26 -6.73 43.31
C LEU A 22 -15.61 -6.75 44.70
N GLY A 23 -14.28 -6.76 44.76
CA GLY A 23 -13.52 -6.74 46.01
C GLY A 23 -13.78 -5.49 46.86
N LEU A 24 -13.85 -4.31 46.23
CA LEU A 24 -14.08 -3.05 46.93
C LEU A 24 -15.50 -2.94 47.51
N LEU A 25 -16.50 -3.47 46.81
CA LEU A 25 -17.88 -3.53 47.33
C LEU A 25 -18.01 -4.43 48.56
N LEU A 26 -17.39 -5.62 48.52
CA LEU A 26 -17.39 -6.54 49.66
C LEU A 26 -16.68 -5.92 50.87
N TRP A 27 -15.52 -5.31 50.67
CA TRP A 27 -14.76 -4.62 51.72
C TRP A 27 -15.55 -3.45 52.33
N GLY A 28 -16.16 -2.60 51.50
CA GLY A 28 -16.94 -1.44 51.96
C GLY A 28 -18.17 -1.85 52.77
N ASN A 29 -18.89 -2.88 52.34
CA ASN A 29 -20.04 -3.42 53.07
C ASN A 29 -19.64 -3.99 54.44
N GLN A 30 -18.54 -4.75 54.49
CA GLN A 30 -18.02 -5.28 55.75
C GLN A 30 -17.64 -4.16 56.73
N LYS A 31 -16.93 -3.13 56.26
CA LYS A 31 -16.51 -2.00 57.11
C LYS A 31 -17.67 -1.18 57.66
N LEU A 32 -18.71 -0.94 56.86
CA LEU A 32 -19.92 -0.24 57.32
C LEU A 32 -20.70 -1.06 58.37
N SER A 33 -20.75 -2.38 58.21
CA SER A 33 -21.40 -3.27 59.19
C SER A 33 -20.66 -3.28 60.54
N GLU A 34 -19.33 -3.40 60.51
CA GLU A 34 -18.49 -3.33 61.73
C GLU A 34 -18.69 -1.99 62.46
N GLN A 35 -18.70 -0.88 61.72
CA GLN A 35 -18.87 0.47 62.29
C GLN A 35 -20.25 0.69 62.92
N LYS A 36 -21.30 0.13 62.31
CA LYS A 36 -22.66 0.20 62.86
C LYS A 36 -22.74 -0.53 64.20
N GLN A 37 -22.23 -1.75 64.27
CA GLN A 37 -22.23 -2.55 65.49
C GLN A 37 -21.47 -1.86 66.64
N LEU A 38 -20.35 -1.20 66.35
CA LEU A 38 -19.59 -0.42 67.33
C LEU A 38 -20.41 0.76 67.88
N THR A 39 -21.11 1.48 67.00
CA THR A 39 -21.94 2.64 67.38
C THR A 39 -23.11 2.22 68.27
N ASP A 40 -23.80 1.13 67.92
CA ASP A 40 -24.92 0.59 68.70
C ASP A 40 -24.46 0.13 70.09
N SER A 41 -23.30 -0.53 70.17
CA SER A 41 -22.72 -0.99 71.44
C SER A 41 -22.31 0.18 72.34
N PHE A 42 -21.77 1.26 71.77
CA PHE A 42 -21.42 2.46 72.52
C PHE A 42 -22.66 3.19 73.07
N GLN A 43 -23.75 3.27 72.32
CA GLN A 43 -25.00 3.88 72.79
C GLN A 43 -25.59 3.13 73.99
N ALA A 44 -25.54 1.79 73.98
CA ALA A 44 -25.96 0.98 75.14
C ALA A 44 -25.10 1.27 76.38
N LEU A 45 -23.78 1.36 76.22
CA LEU A 45 -22.85 1.71 77.30
C LEU A 45 -23.11 3.11 77.85
N LYS A 46 -23.31 4.10 76.96
CA LYS A 46 -23.65 5.48 77.33
C LYS A 46 -24.91 5.51 78.20
N GLN A 47 -25.94 4.76 77.83
CA GLN A 47 -27.19 4.69 78.60
C GLN A 47 -26.96 4.13 80.02
N GLN A 48 -26.19 3.05 80.15
CA GLN A 48 -25.85 2.48 81.47
C GLN A 48 -25.08 3.47 82.35
N VAL A 49 -24.13 4.22 81.78
CA VAL A 49 -23.32 5.16 82.55
C VAL A 49 -24.09 6.45 82.88
N GLN A 50 -24.69 7.11 81.88
CA GLN A 50 -25.29 8.43 82.08
C GLN A 50 -26.65 8.39 82.78
N VAL A 51 -27.39 7.28 82.67
CA VAL A 51 -28.72 7.15 83.25
C VAL A 51 -28.65 6.30 84.51
N GLU A 52 -28.23 5.04 84.39
CA GLU A 52 -28.36 4.05 85.48
C GLU A 52 -27.35 4.29 86.61
N LEU A 53 -26.06 4.43 86.27
CA LEU A 53 -24.99 4.65 87.26
C LEU A 53 -25.13 6.00 87.97
N VAL A 54 -25.32 7.08 87.20
CA VAL A 54 -25.43 8.44 87.74
C VAL A 54 -26.63 8.58 88.67
N THR A 55 -27.79 8.00 88.29
CA THR A 55 -28.99 8.03 89.15
C THR A 55 -28.72 7.31 90.47
N THR A 56 -28.13 6.12 90.42
CA THR A 56 -27.79 5.31 91.60
C THR A 56 -26.82 6.05 92.54
N LEU A 57 -25.74 6.63 92.00
CA LEU A 57 -24.77 7.38 92.79
C LEU A 57 -25.31 8.72 93.33
N SER A 58 -26.22 9.37 92.60
CA SER A 58 -26.89 10.58 93.08
C SER A 58 -27.83 10.29 94.25
N GLN A 59 -28.54 9.17 94.22
CA GLN A 59 -29.36 8.72 95.35
C GLN A 59 -28.49 8.39 96.56
N TYR A 60 -27.34 7.74 96.36
CA TYR A 60 -26.37 7.47 97.42
C TYR A 60 -25.83 8.76 98.07
N LEU A 61 -25.54 9.80 97.29
CA LEU A 61 -25.10 11.11 97.81
C LEU A 61 -26.14 11.79 98.72
N GLN A 62 -27.42 11.45 98.58
CA GLN A 62 -28.51 12.01 99.39
C GLN A 62 -28.78 11.17 100.64
N SER A 63 -28.76 9.84 100.52
CA SER A 63 -29.19 8.93 101.58
C SER A 63 -28.04 8.32 102.41
N GLY A 64 -26.85 8.19 101.83
CA GLY A 64 -25.75 7.41 102.40
C GLY A 64 -25.98 5.89 102.41
N ASP A 65 -27.01 5.39 101.73
CA ASP A 65 -27.40 3.96 101.73
C ASP A 65 -26.36 3.07 101.02
N ALA A 66 -25.76 2.15 101.78
CA ALA A 66 -24.74 1.23 101.28
C ALA A 66 -25.25 0.27 100.18
N VAL A 67 -26.56 0.02 100.07
CA VAL A 67 -27.14 -0.84 99.01
C VAL A 67 -26.98 -0.19 97.64
N LEU A 68 -27.23 1.12 97.54
CA LEU A 68 -27.06 1.89 96.31
C LEU A 68 -25.61 1.88 95.84
N LEU A 69 -24.65 1.91 96.78
CA LEU A 69 -23.24 1.84 96.44
C LEU A 69 -22.85 0.45 95.88
N SER A 70 -23.46 -0.63 96.37
CA SER A 70 -23.26 -1.98 95.83
C SER A 70 -23.80 -2.10 94.40
N GLN A 71 -25.00 -1.57 94.14
CA GLN A 71 -25.60 -1.52 92.80
C GLN A 71 -24.74 -0.72 91.82
N ALA A 72 -24.23 0.44 92.25
CA ALA A 72 -23.31 1.24 91.45
C ALA A 72 -22.01 0.48 91.10
N SER A 73 -21.49 -0.34 92.02
CA SER A 73 -20.32 -1.18 91.75
C SER A 73 -20.59 -2.27 90.70
N GLU A 74 -21.77 -2.90 90.71
CA GLU A 74 -22.15 -3.91 89.71
C GLU A 74 -22.25 -3.30 88.31
N ILE A 75 -22.89 -2.13 88.20
CA ILE A 75 -22.98 -1.38 86.94
C ILE A 75 -21.57 -1.05 86.41
N LEU A 76 -20.67 -0.59 87.28
CA LEU A 76 -19.29 -0.26 86.91
C LEU A 76 -18.47 -1.47 86.42
N VAL A 77 -18.70 -2.67 86.97
CA VAL A 77 -18.06 -3.91 86.48
C VAL A 77 -18.57 -4.30 85.10
N ALA A 78 -19.89 -4.20 84.87
CA ALA A 78 -20.50 -4.46 83.57
C ALA A 78 -19.98 -3.48 82.50
N VAL A 79 -19.96 -2.18 82.81
CA VAL A 79 -19.41 -1.14 81.93
C VAL A 79 -17.93 -1.41 81.62
N ASN A 80 -17.12 -1.76 82.62
CA ASN A 80 -15.70 -2.04 82.41
C ASN A 80 -15.47 -3.26 81.50
N THR A 81 -16.35 -4.27 81.55
CA THR A 81 -16.27 -5.45 80.68
C THR A 81 -16.66 -5.10 79.23
N GLN A 82 -17.72 -4.30 79.05
CA GLN A 82 -18.14 -3.83 77.72
C GLN A 82 -17.09 -2.93 77.06
N LEU A 83 -16.30 -2.19 77.85
CA LEU A 83 -15.21 -1.36 77.31
C LEU A 83 -14.14 -2.18 76.59
N GLU A 84 -13.90 -3.45 76.95
CA GLU A 84 -12.88 -4.28 76.29
C GLU A 84 -13.17 -4.56 74.81
N THR A 85 -14.44 -4.48 74.39
CA THR A 85 -14.86 -4.67 72.99
C THR A 85 -14.97 -3.35 72.21
N MET A 86 -14.73 -2.21 72.86
CA MET A 86 -14.74 -0.89 72.23
C MET A 86 -13.39 -0.54 71.58
N THR A 87 -13.35 0.51 70.76
CA THR A 87 -12.10 0.99 70.14
C THR A 87 -11.06 1.42 71.19
N PRO A 88 -9.76 1.32 70.88
CA PRO A 88 -8.69 1.75 71.78
C PRO A 88 -8.84 3.21 72.24
N GLU A 89 -9.32 4.09 71.37
CA GLU A 89 -9.58 5.50 71.67
C GLU A 89 -10.72 5.67 72.70
N THR A 90 -11.79 4.88 72.56
CA THR A 90 -12.91 4.84 73.53
C THR A 90 -12.44 4.29 74.86
N GLN A 91 -11.65 3.21 74.84
CA GLN A 91 -11.05 2.64 76.05
C GLN A 91 -10.14 3.66 76.75
N GLN A 92 -9.30 4.38 76.00
CA GLN A 92 -8.39 5.38 76.57
C GLN A 92 -9.13 6.53 77.27
N LEU A 93 -10.32 6.91 76.77
CA LEU A 93 -11.12 7.98 77.34
C LEU A 93 -11.98 7.57 78.55
N LEU A 94 -12.58 6.38 78.53
CA LEU A 94 -13.51 5.93 79.58
C LEU A 94 -12.88 5.01 80.61
N LYS A 95 -11.99 4.10 80.21
CA LYS A 95 -11.46 3.06 81.12
C LYS A 95 -10.76 3.67 82.34
N PRO A 96 -9.98 4.77 82.25
CA PRO A 96 -9.37 5.38 83.42
C PRO A 96 -10.39 5.94 84.42
N SER A 97 -11.44 6.62 83.94
CA SER A 97 -12.44 7.25 84.80
C SER A 97 -13.38 6.21 85.42
N VAL A 98 -13.82 5.22 84.63
CA VAL A 98 -14.63 4.09 85.10
C VAL A 98 -13.87 3.22 86.10
N SER A 99 -12.60 2.87 85.83
CA SER A 99 -11.80 2.06 86.76
C SER A 99 -11.46 2.81 88.04
N THR A 100 -11.20 4.12 87.96
CA THR A 100 -10.97 4.97 89.13
C THR A 100 -12.23 5.04 89.99
N LEU A 101 -13.39 5.29 89.39
CA LEU A 101 -14.66 5.32 90.10
C LEU A 101 -14.99 3.94 90.69
N LEU A 102 -14.79 2.84 89.96
CA LEU A 102 -14.99 1.47 90.47
C LEU A 102 -14.09 1.16 91.68
N LYS A 103 -12.82 1.55 91.61
CA LYS A 103 -11.86 1.35 92.71
C LYS A 103 -12.29 2.16 93.94
N ARG A 104 -12.65 3.42 93.78
CA ARG A 104 -13.06 4.31 94.88
C ARG A 104 -14.42 3.95 95.46
N THR A 105 -15.38 3.51 94.64
CA THR A 105 -16.66 2.95 95.08
C THR A 105 -16.46 1.74 95.99
N ASN A 106 -15.51 0.87 95.68
CA ASN A 106 -15.20 -0.31 96.49
C ASN A 106 -14.33 -0.04 97.74
N SER A 107 -13.71 1.14 97.84
CA SER A 107 -12.80 1.52 98.93
C SER A 107 -13.26 2.80 99.62
N ASP A 108 -12.84 3.95 99.10
CA ASP A 108 -13.01 5.29 99.66
C ASP A 108 -14.48 5.62 99.99
N TYR A 109 -15.42 5.24 99.13
CA TYR A 109 -16.84 5.58 99.30
C TYR A 109 -17.60 4.57 100.16
N ARG A 110 -17.15 3.32 100.25
CA ARG A 110 -17.79 2.29 101.09
C ARG A 110 -17.65 2.55 102.58
N ALA A 111 -16.54 3.16 103.00
CA ALA A 111 -16.32 3.54 104.39
C ALA A 111 -17.27 4.65 104.88
N LEU A 112 -17.83 5.46 103.97
CA LEU A 112 -18.64 6.63 104.29
C LEU A 112 -20.09 6.30 104.67
N GLY A 113 -20.66 5.21 104.14
CA GLY A 113 -22.03 4.78 104.48
C GLY A 113 -22.21 4.48 105.97
N LYS A 114 -21.12 4.18 106.69
CA LYS A 114 -21.12 3.98 108.15
C LYS A 114 -21.25 5.30 108.95
N LEU A 115 -21.01 6.46 108.32
CA LEU A 115 -21.03 7.79 108.94
C LEU A 115 -22.37 8.53 108.73
N ALA A 116 -23.37 7.86 108.16
CA ALA A 116 -24.65 8.48 107.81
C ALA A 116 -25.65 8.55 108.97
N GLY A 117 -25.40 7.86 110.10
CA GLY A 117 -26.39 7.66 111.16
C GLY A 117 -26.54 8.79 112.19
N ALA A 118 -25.45 9.42 112.66
CA ALA A 118 -25.53 10.51 113.63
C ALA A 118 -24.19 11.27 113.76
N GLU A 119 -24.13 12.49 113.22
CA GLU A 119 -22.90 13.28 113.09
C GLU A 119 -22.24 13.70 114.41
N GLN A 120 -22.98 13.74 115.52
CA GLN A 120 -22.50 14.28 116.79
C GLN A 120 -22.66 13.31 117.96
N GLU A 121 -22.98 12.03 117.69
CA GLU A 121 -23.43 11.09 118.72
C GLU A 121 -22.36 10.80 119.77
N LEU A 122 -21.09 10.68 119.36
CA LEU A 122 -19.97 10.46 120.27
C LEU A 122 -19.83 11.60 121.29
N VAL A 123 -19.75 12.83 120.80
CA VAL A 123 -19.59 14.02 121.67
C VAL A 123 -20.81 14.22 122.55
N ILE A 124 -22.02 14.06 121.98
CA ILE A 124 -23.26 14.17 122.75
C ILE A 124 -23.29 13.11 123.87
N ASN A 125 -22.81 11.89 123.62
CA ASN A 125 -22.72 10.87 124.66
C ASN A 125 -21.69 11.24 125.74
N ALA A 126 -20.53 11.80 125.38
CA ALA A 126 -19.54 12.28 126.35
C ALA A 126 -20.05 13.42 127.23
N GLU A 127 -20.80 14.38 126.67
CA GLU A 127 -21.43 15.48 127.43
C GLU A 127 -22.40 14.93 128.47
N ARG A 128 -23.22 13.95 128.08
CA ARG A 128 -24.13 13.27 129.02
C ARG A 128 -23.35 12.57 130.12
N SER A 129 -22.27 11.86 129.79
CA SER A 129 -21.43 11.18 130.77
C SER A 129 -20.78 12.15 131.77
N ILE A 130 -20.22 13.27 131.30
CA ILE A 130 -19.63 14.29 132.19
C ILE A 130 -20.69 14.89 133.11
N GLY A 131 -21.87 15.24 132.59
CA GLY A 131 -22.95 15.79 133.40
C GLY A 131 -23.44 14.85 134.48
N ASN A 132 -23.52 13.56 134.17
CA ASN A 132 -23.87 12.54 135.15
C ASN A 132 -22.85 12.49 136.30
N GLU A 133 -21.55 12.51 136.00
CA GLU A 133 -20.53 12.43 137.05
C GLU A 133 -20.35 13.72 137.85
N ILE A 134 -20.57 14.91 137.27
CA ILE A 134 -20.58 16.17 138.04
C ILE A 134 -21.74 16.16 139.04
N SER A 135 -22.88 15.57 138.64
CA SER A 135 -24.01 15.38 139.55
C SER A 135 -23.64 14.45 140.71
N SER A 136 -22.96 13.33 140.44
CA SER A 136 -22.41 12.46 141.49
C SER A 136 -21.48 13.22 142.45
N LEU A 137 -20.67 14.15 141.93
CA LEU A 137 -19.75 14.95 142.74
C LEU A 137 -20.47 15.96 143.64
N LEU A 138 -21.53 16.60 143.14
CA LEU A 138 -22.41 17.46 143.93
C LEU A 138 -23.03 16.68 145.09
N ASP A 139 -23.53 15.46 144.82
CA ASP A 139 -24.12 14.58 145.83
C ASP A 139 -23.09 14.22 146.91
N TYR A 140 -21.85 13.90 146.52
CA TYR A 140 -20.73 13.63 147.43
C TYR A 140 -20.40 14.84 148.32
N ALA A 141 -20.35 16.04 147.74
CA ALA A 141 -20.06 17.27 148.45
C ALA A 141 -21.16 17.65 149.46
N GLU A 142 -22.43 17.54 149.05
CA GLU A 142 -23.57 17.79 149.93
C GLU A 142 -23.60 16.84 151.13
N GLN A 143 -23.29 15.56 150.92
CA GLN A 143 -23.24 14.59 152.00
C GLN A 143 -22.12 14.91 152.99
N GLY A 144 -20.94 15.30 152.51
CA GLY A 144 -19.87 15.81 153.35
C GLY A 144 -20.29 16.99 154.23
N LEU A 145 -21.02 17.94 153.64
CA LEU A 145 -21.45 19.16 154.32
C LEU A 145 -22.45 18.84 155.44
N LYS A 146 -23.35 17.88 155.17
CA LYS A 146 -24.31 17.35 156.16
C LYS A 146 -23.62 16.62 157.31
N GLU A 147 -22.56 15.86 157.02
CA GLU A 147 -21.76 15.16 158.04
C GLU A 147 -20.75 16.05 158.77
N GLY A 148 -20.72 17.37 158.47
CA GLY A 148 -19.80 18.32 159.09
C GLY A 148 -18.34 18.06 158.74
N ARG A 149 -18.07 17.44 157.59
CA ARG A 149 -16.70 17.13 157.15
C ARG A 149 -15.98 18.41 156.74
N PRO A 150 -14.71 18.60 157.14
CA PRO A 150 -13.93 19.71 156.64
C PRO A 150 -13.80 19.63 155.12
N ASN A 151 -13.75 20.78 154.44
CA ASN A 151 -13.61 20.94 152.99
C ASN A 151 -14.86 20.62 152.14
N SER A 152 -16.00 20.25 152.72
CA SER A 152 -17.21 19.93 151.93
C SER A 152 -17.79 21.12 151.17
N SER A 153 -17.66 22.34 151.73
CA SER A 153 -18.06 23.56 151.04
C SER A 153 -17.23 23.81 149.79
N ASP A 154 -15.96 23.43 149.84
CA ASP A 154 -15.02 23.60 148.73
C ASP A 154 -15.32 22.61 147.61
N TYR A 155 -15.65 21.36 147.94
CA TYR A 155 -16.17 20.38 146.98
C TYR A 155 -17.48 20.85 146.31
N LEU A 156 -18.41 21.44 147.08
CA LEU A 156 -19.71 21.88 146.56
C LEU A 156 -19.57 23.09 145.64
N ALA A 157 -18.69 24.04 145.99
CA ALA A 157 -18.36 25.17 145.14
C ALA A 157 -17.75 24.70 143.82
N LEU A 158 -16.74 23.82 143.87
CA LEU A 158 -16.07 23.29 142.68
C LEU A 158 -17.00 22.47 141.79
N ALA A 159 -17.91 21.68 142.37
CA ALA A 159 -18.86 20.88 141.59
C ALA A 159 -19.92 21.77 140.89
N ASN A 160 -20.36 22.86 141.52
CA ASN A 160 -21.24 23.84 140.87
C ASN A 160 -20.53 24.60 139.73
N ASP A 161 -19.27 25.00 139.94
CA ASP A 161 -18.44 25.61 138.90
C ASP A 161 -18.26 24.65 137.72
N LEU A 162 -17.97 23.38 137.99
CA LEU A 162 -17.90 22.33 136.95
C LEU A 162 -19.21 22.18 136.17
N MET A 163 -20.38 22.23 136.84
CA MET A 163 -21.67 22.13 136.14
C MET A 163 -21.93 23.32 135.22
N GLN A 164 -21.64 24.54 135.68
CA GLN A 164 -21.76 25.75 134.84
C GLN A 164 -20.81 25.69 133.65
N GLN A 165 -19.58 25.24 133.88
CA GLN A 165 -18.60 25.03 132.82
C GLN A 165 -19.08 23.95 131.81
N LEU A 166 -19.73 22.86 132.23
CA LEU A 166 -20.31 21.89 131.30
C LEU A 166 -21.42 22.48 130.41
N ILE A 167 -22.27 23.35 130.93
CA ILE A 167 -23.31 24.03 130.12
C ILE A 167 -22.65 24.91 129.06
N HIS A 168 -21.61 25.67 129.44
CA HIS A 168 -20.81 26.43 128.49
C HIS A 168 -20.12 25.55 127.46
N LEU A 169 -19.68 24.34 127.85
CA LEU A 169 -19.04 23.37 126.97
C LEU A 169 -20.01 22.86 125.89
N ILE A 170 -21.23 22.50 126.29
CA ILE A 170 -22.30 22.07 125.37
C ILE A 170 -22.67 23.21 124.40
N HIS A 171 -22.79 24.44 124.91
CA HIS A 171 -23.12 25.60 124.08
C HIS A 171 -21.99 25.91 123.08
N ALA A 172 -20.73 25.86 123.55
CA ALA A 172 -19.55 26.02 122.70
C ALA A 172 -19.54 24.97 121.58
N ARG A 173 -19.85 23.69 121.87
CA ARG A 173 -20.01 22.66 120.83
C ARG A 173 -21.12 22.99 119.84
N GLN A 174 -22.33 23.34 120.29
CA GLN A 174 -23.47 23.62 119.41
C GLN A 174 -23.20 24.79 118.47
N GLN A 175 -22.48 25.81 118.93
CA GLN A 175 -22.06 26.95 118.11
C GLN A 175 -20.77 26.73 117.32
N GLN A 176 -20.14 25.55 117.45
CA GLN A 176 -18.79 25.27 116.92
C GLN A 176 -17.73 26.29 117.40
N ALA A 177 -17.91 26.86 118.60
CA ALA A 177 -17.01 27.80 119.24
C ALA A 177 -15.85 27.08 119.96
N ASP A 178 -14.86 27.85 120.42
CA ASP A 178 -13.70 27.29 121.13
C ASP A 178 -14.11 26.73 122.51
N TYR A 179 -13.96 25.43 122.66
CA TYR A 179 -14.31 24.67 123.86
C TYR A 179 -13.11 24.44 124.78
N LEU A 180 -11.88 24.71 124.33
CA LEU A 180 -10.66 24.44 125.09
C LEU A 180 -10.54 25.33 126.31
N VAL A 181 -11.00 26.59 126.20
CA VAL A 181 -11.06 27.52 127.34
C VAL A 181 -11.90 26.90 128.46
N THR A 182 -13.09 26.40 128.10
CA THR A 182 -14.00 25.77 129.06
C THR A 182 -13.44 24.48 129.63
N ILE A 183 -12.83 23.61 128.80
CA ILE A 183 -12.19 22.38 129.29
C ILE A 183 -11.01 22.69 130.23
N ASN A 184 -10.17 23.66 129.91
CA ASN A 184 -9.04 24.04 130.76
C ASN A 184 -9.52 24.60 132.10
N GLN A 185 -10.63 25.36 132.11
CA GLN A 185 -11.29 25.80 133.33
C GLN A 185 -11.82 24.60 134.14
N MET A 186 -12.46 23.63 133.49
CA MET A 186 -12.91 22.39 134.16
C MET A 186 -11.75 21.58 134.72
N GLN A 187 -10.63 21.48 134.00
CA GLN A 187 -9.43 20.80 134.48
C GLN A 187 -8.76 21.54 135.64
N ALA A 188 -8.79 22.88 135.65
CA ALA A 188 -8.32 23.67 136.78
C ALA A 188 -9.19 23.45 138.02
N SER A 189 -10.52 23.44 137.86
CA SER A 189 -11.46 23.08 138.93
C SER A 189 -11.20 21.65 139.44
N MET A 190 -10.96 20.69 138.54
CA MET A 190 -10.59 19.31 138.90
C MET A 190 -9.25 19.24 139.65
N SER A 191 -8.25 20.02 139.25
CA SER A 191 -6.94 20.06 139.94
C SER A 191 -7.05 20.61 141.35
N GLN A 192 -7.91 21.61 141.56
CA GLN A 192 -8.24 22.11 142.90
C GLN A 192 -8.94 21.03 143.72
N LEU A 193 -9.84 20.28 143.09
CA LEU A 193 -10.61 19.21 143.72
C LEU A 193 -9.75 18.00 144.12
N GLU A 194 -8.68 17.69 143.37
CA GLU A 194 -7.72 16.62 143.69
C GLU A 194 -6.79 16.94 144.88
N GLN A 195 -6.57 18.24 145.15
CA GLN A 195 -5.75 18.68 146.27
C GLN A 195 -6.50 18.70 147.60
N LEU A 196 -7.84 18.67 147.54
CA LEU A 196 -8.67 18.62 148.73
C LEU A 196 -8.55 17.24 149.39
N PRO A 197 -8.38 17.19 150.73
CA PRO A 197 -8.54 15.95 151.47
C PRO A 197 -9.93 15.37 151.21
N LEU A 198 -9.98 14.07 150.90
CA LEU A 198 -11.23 13.34 150.77
C LEU A 198 -12.09 13.54 152.03
N LEU A 199 -13.39 13.70 151.83
CA LEU A 199 -14.35 14.03 152.89
C LEU A 199 -14.56 12.87 153.87
N GLY A 200 -14.11 11.66 153.54
CA GLY A 200 -14.35 10.46 154.31
C GLY A 200 -15.77 9.95 154.17
N ILE A 201 -16.50 10.40 153.13
CA ILE A 201 -17.84 9.91 152.81
C ILE A 201 -17.68 8.57 152.11
N LYS A 202 -17.88 7.54 152.91
CA LYS A 202 -17.65 6.17 152.51
C LYS A 202 -18.87 5.59 151.82
N GLU A 203 -18.60 4.67 150.90
CA GLU A 203 -19.65 3.85 150.32
C GLU A 203 -20.45 3.13 151.41
N SER A 204 -21.78 3.14 151.29
CA SER A 204 -22.63 2.37 152.19
C SER A 204 -22.40 0.89 151.91
N LEU A 205 -21.66 0.22 152.78
CA LEU A 205 -21.47 -1.22 152.70
C LEU A 205 -22.68 -1.95 153.33
N PRO A 206 -23.21 -2.99 152.66
CA PRO A 206 -24.23 -3.86 153.23
C PRO A 206 -23.76 -4.49 154.56
N ASP A 207 -24.68 -4.93 155.43
CA ASP A 207 -24.33 -5.56 156.71
C ASP A 207 -23.33 -6.72 156.51
N GLN A 208 -22.10 -6.52 156.99
CA GLN A 208 -20.98 -7.45 156.83
C GLN A 208 -20.81 -8.37 158.05
N SER A 209 -21.77 -8.39 158.99
CA SER A 209 -21.73 -9.24 160.19
C SER A 209 -21.66 -10.74 159.91
N MET A 210 -22.03 -11.17 158.69
CA MET A 210 -21.87 -12.55 158.20
C MET A 210 -20.66 -12.77 157.25
N MET A 211 -19.78 -11.78 157.04
CA MET A 211 -18.65 -11.87 156.09
C MET A 211 -17.31 -12.21 156.77
N LEU A 212 -16.61 -13.21 156.23
CA LEU A 212 -15.26 -13.64 156.67
C LEU A 212 -14.18 -12.57 156.46
N VAL A 213 -14.35 -11.68 155.50
CA VAL A 213 -13.44 -10.57 155.18
C VAL A 213 -14.26 -9.30 155.11
N GLN A 214 -14.07 -8.45 156.12
CA GLN A 214 -14.69 -7.13 156.11
C GLN A 214 -13.92 -6.25 155.11
N ARG A 215 -14.67 -5.65 154.18
CA ARG A 215 -14.10 -4.70 153.23
C ARG A 215 -14.13 -3.33 153.88
N GLU A 216 -13.02 -2.60 153.79
CA GLU A 216 -13.04 -1.20 154.20
C GLU A 216 -13.85 -0.40 153.19
N ALA A 217 -14.86 0.30 153.70
CA ALA A 217 -15.65 1.19 152.88
C ALA A 217 -14.74 2.28 152.34
N LYS A 218 -14.64 2.32 151.00
CA LYS A 218 -13.85 3.30 150.27
C LYS A 218 -14.61 4.60 150.16
N ASP A 219 -13.87 5.68 150.06
CA ASP A 219 -14.44 7.00 149.85
C ASP A 219 -15.02 7.11 148.43
N LEU A 220 -16.26 7.59 148.32
CA LEU A 220 -16.97 7.74 147.05
C LEU A 220 -16.31 8.78 146.13
N GLY A 221 -15.69 9.80 146.72
CA GLY A 221 -15.05 10.90 146.00
C GLY A 221 -13.93 10.39 145.10
N LEU A 222 -13.15 9.40 145.53
CA LEU A 222 -12.02 8.90 144.74
C LEU A 222 -12.46 8.33 143.37
N GLY A 223 -13.62 7.66 143.31
CA GLY A 223 -14.17 7.12 142.06
C GLY A 223 -14.70 8.21 141.13
N ILE A 224 -15.49 9.13 141.67
CA ILE A 224 -16.12 10.22 140.92
C ILE A 224 -15.06 11.16 140.34
N ILE A 225 -14.06 11.54 141.15
CA ILE A 225 -12.97 12.42 140.73
C ILE A 225 -12.16 11.79 139.61
N SER A 226 -11.85 10.49 139.74
CA SER A 226 -11.11 9.75 138.72
C SER A 226 -11.89 9.64 137.40
N GLU A 227 -13.20 9.37 137.45
CA GLU A 227 -14.01 9.23 136.24
C GLU A 227 -14.26 10.59 135.57
N LEU A 228 -14.53 11.65 136.35
CA LEU A 228 -14.60 13.02 135.81
C LEU A 228 -13.32 13.44 135.13
N ASN A 229 -12.18 13.21 135.77
CA ASN A 229 -10.89 13.56 135.19
C ASN A 229 -10.63 12.75 133.90
N SER A 230 -11.03 11.48 133.86
CA SER A 230 -10.99 10.62 132.66
C SER A 230 -11.88 11.15 131.53
N LEU A 231 -13.14 11.48 131.83
CA LEU A 231 -14.11 11.97 130.84
C LEU A 231 -13.73 13.35 130.30
N LEU A 232 -13.32 14.28 131.17
CA LEU A 232 -12.82 15.60 130.77
C LEU A 232 -11.51 15.52 129.99
N GLY A 233 -10.62 14.59 130.37
CA GLY A 233 -9.40 14.31 129.62
C GLY A 233 -9.65 13.68 128.24
N ARG A 234 -10.75 12.95 128.06
CA ARG A 234 -11.14 12.33 126.78
C ARG A 234 -11.96 13.25 125.88
N TYR A 235 -12.73 14.18 126.43
CA TYR A 235 -13.66 15.02 125.69
C TYR A 235 -13.02 15.77 124.50
N PRO A 236 -11.85 16.44 124.64
CA PRO A 236 -11.20 17.07 123.50
C PRO A 236 -10.87 16.10 122.36
N ARG A 237 -10.52 14.85 122.70
CA ARG A 237 -10.23 13.81 121.70
C ARG A 237 -11.51 13.35 121.00
N GLU A 238 -12.63 13.24 121.70
CA GLU A 238 -13.91 12.87 121.09
C GLU A 238 -14.44 13.98 120.18
N MET A 239 -14.36 15.24 120.61
CA MET A 239 -14.75 16.40 119.81
C MET A 239 -13.88 16.55 118.55
N GLN A 240 -12.57 16.36 118.70
CA GLN A 240 -11.64 16.35 117.56
C GLN A 240 -11.98 15.22 116.57
N LYS A 241 -12.19 13.99 117.05
CA LYS A 241 -12.56 12.85 116.19
C LYS A 241 -13.86 13.08 115.43
N THR A 242 -14.88 13.64 116.07
CA THR A 242 -16.15 13.95 115.41
C THR A 242 -16.00 15.03 114.34
N ARG A 243 -15.22 16.09 114.60
CA ARG A 243 -14.94 17.12 113.60
C ARG A 243 -14.15 16.56 112.42
N GLU A 244 -13.16 15.70 112.68
CA GLU A 244 -12.39 15.00 111.65
C GLU A 244 -13.30 14.13 110.77
N GLN A 245 -14.24 13.39 111.36
CA GLN A 245 -15.20 12.55 110.62
C GLN A 245 -16.13 13.37 109.71
N ILE A 246 -16.65 14.52 110.17
CA ILE A 246 -17.52 15.38 109.36
C ILE A 246 -16.77 15.97 108.16
N VAL A 247 -15.54 16.46 108.38
CA VAL A 247 -14.70 17.02 107.31
C VAL A 247 -14.31 15.95 106.29
N GLN A 248 -13.91 14.76 106.77
CA GLN A 248 -13.58 13.62 105.89
C GLN A 248 -14.78 13.24 105.01
N ARG A 249 -16.00 13.22 105.57
CA ARG A 249 -17.22 12.90 104.83
C ARG A 249 -17.55 13.93 103.76
N GLN A 250 -17.49 15.23 104.08
CA GLN A 250 -17.74 16.30 103.11
C GLN A 250 -16.74 16.27 101.95
N GLN A 251 -15.45 16.10 102.26
CA GLN A 251 -14.41 15.96 101.24
C GLN A 251 -14.66 14.76 100.34
N ALA A 252 -15.07 13.62 100.90
CA ALA A 252 -15.29 12.41 100.13
C ALA A 252 -16.56 12.47 99.26
N PHE A 253 -17.65 13.10 99.71
CA PHE A 253 -18.82 13.36 98.87
C PHE A 253 -18.54 14.38 97.76
N SER A 254 -17.70 15.39 98.03
CA SER A 254 -17.22 16.30 96.98
C SER A 254 -16.40 15.56 95.92
N LYS A 255 -15.49 14.67 96.34
CA LYS A 255 -14.71 13.82 95.43
C LYS A 255 -15.60 12.85 94.63
N LEU A 256 -16.63 12.27 95.24
CA LEU A 256 -17.57 11.41 94.53
C LEU A 256 -18.34 12.20 93.45
N ARG A 257 -18.78 13.43 93.73
CA ARG A 257 -19.39 14.30 92.71
C ARG A 257 -18.42 14.62 91.57
N GLU A 258 -17.16 14.89 91.90
CA GLU A 258 -16.10 15.13 90.91
C GLU A 258 -15.85 13.89 90.05
N ASP A 259 -15.78 12.70 90.64
CA ASP A 259 -15.59 11.45 89.90
C ASP A 259 -16.79 11.12 89.00
N ILE A 260 -18.02 11.37 89.47
CA ILE A 260 -19.23 11.23 88.64
C ILE A 260 -19.16 12.18 87.45
N ALA A 261 -18.84 13.45 87.68
CA ALA A 261 -18.71 14.44 86.61
C ALA A 261 -17.60 14.08 85.63
N HIS A 262 -16.46 13.57 86.12
CA HIS A 262 -15.36 13.12 85.28
C HIS A 262 -15.73 11.91 84.42
N VAL A 263 -16.49 10.95 84.95
CA VAL A 263 -17.02 9.82 84.16
C VAL A 263 -18.03 10.30 83.11
N GLN A 264 -18.94 11.21 83.46
CA GLN A 264 -19.90 11.77 82.51
C GLN A 264 -19.21 12.55 81.38
N ASP A 265 -18.21 13.36 81.70
CA ASP A 265 -17.39 14.09 80.72
C ASP A 265 -16.58 13.14 79.83
N SER A 266 -15.98 12.09 80.40
CA SER A 266 -15.33 11.00 79.65
C SER A 266 -16.29 10.36 78.64
N VAL A 267 -17.56 10.11 79.02
CA VAL A 267 -18.56 9.52 78.12
C VAL A 267 -18.92 10.47 76.98
N ILE A 268 -19.10 11.77 77.25
CA ILE A 268 -19.42 12.78 76.22
C ILE A 268 -18.24 12.94 75.24
N LYS A 269 -17.00 12.97 75.75
CA LYS A 269 -15.79 13.01 74.91
C LYS A 269 -15.67 11.76 74.04
N ALA A 270 -15.97 10.60 74.60
CA ALA A 270 -15.95 9.35 73.85
C ALA A 270 -17.07 9.27 72.80
N GLU A 271 -18.25 9.82 73.09
CA GLU A 271 -19.35 9.91 72.12
C GLU A 271 -18.94 10.73 70.90
N THR A 272 -18.27 11.85 71.15
CA THR A 272 -17.73 12.70 70.08
C THR A 272 -16.70 11.95 69.24
N ASN A 273 -15.84 11.12 69.87
CA ASN A 273 -14.86 10.31 69.15
C ASN A 273 -15.49 9.16 68.36
N VAL A 274 -16.47 8.46 68.92
CA VAL A 274 -17.21 7.40 68.21
C VAL A 274 -17.96 7.98 67.00
N ALA A 275 -18.58 9.15 67.15
CA ALA A 275 -19.22 9.87 66.04
C ALA A 275 -18.21 10.27 64.96
N LYS A 276 -17.06 10.86 65.34
CA LYS A 276 -15.98 11.19 64.41
C LYS A 276 -15.44 9.97 63.68
N HIS A 277 -15.21 8.86 64.38
CA HIS A 277 -14.73 7.61 63.79
C HIS A 277 -15.74 7.02 62.79
N SER A 278 -17.04 7.19 63.07
CA SER A 278 -18.12 6.81 62.16
C SER A 278 -18.12 7.64 60.88
N ASP A 279 -18.02 8.97 61.00
CA ASP A 279 -17.95 9.89 59.87
C ASP A 279 -16.69 9.67 59.03
N GLU A 280 -15.54 9.45 59.66
CA GLU A 280 -14.29 9.13 58.97
C GLU A 280 -14.39 7.81 58.19
N THR A 281 -14.98 6.77 58.78
CA THR A 281 -15.16 5.48 58.11
C THR A 281 -16.09 5.61 56.92
N LEU A 282 -17.21 6.32 57.08
CA LEU A 282 -18.14 6.61 55.99
C LEU A 282 -17.47 7.40 54.86
N LEU A 283 -16.67 8.42 55.21
CA LEU A 283 -15.93 9.22 54.24
C LEU A 283 -14.89 8.38 53.49
N ARG A 284 -14.12 7.53 54.18
CA ARG A 284 -13.14 6.62 53.55
C ARG A 284 -13.81 5.65 52.57
N VAL A 285 -14.96 5.07 52.95
CA VAL A 285 -15.73 4.19 52.06
C VAL A 285 -16.27 4.97 50.86
N LYS A 286 -16.83 6.17 51.06
CA LYS A 286 -17.30 7.05 49.97
C LYS A 286 -16.16 7.44 49.01
N LEU A 287 -15.01 7.85 49.53
CA LEU A 287 -13.84 8.21 48.73
C LEU A 287 -13.30 7.00 47.95
N ALA A 288 -13.29 5.80 48.54
CA ALA A 288 -12.90 4.59 47.84
C ALA A 288 -13.84 4.27 46.66
N VAL A 289 -15.16 4.43 46.85
CA VAL A 289 -16.16 4.23 45.78
C VAL A 289 -16.04 5.30 44.70
N VAL A 290 -15.94 6.58 45.06
CA VAL A 290 -15.76 7.69 44.09
C VAL A 290 -14.44 7.52 43.33
N GLY A 291 -13.35 7.18 44.02
CA GLY A 291 -12.05 6.91 43.40
C GLY A 291 -12.13 5.78 42.39
N LEU A 292 -12.83 4.69 42.72
CA LEU A 292 -13.06 3.59 41.80
C LEU A 292 -13.87 4.01 40.56
N VAL A 293 -14.93 4.81 40.75
CA VAL A 293 -15.73 5.34 39.63
C VAL A 293 -14.87 6.24 38.73
N VAL A 294 -14.02 7.10 39.30
CA VAL A 294 -13.09 7.93 38.52
C VAL A 294 -12.06 7.07 37.77
N VAL A 295 -11.51 6.05 38.40
CA VAL A 295 -10.59 5.10 37.73
C VAL A 295 -11.29 4.35 36.59
N LEU A 296 -12.55 3.94 36.78
CA LEU A 296 -13.36 3.32 35.74
C LEU A 296 -13.65 4.26 34.57
N MET A 297 -14.00 5.52 34.85
CA MET A 297 -14.22 6.55 33.82
C MET A 297 -12.93 6.88 33.07
N LEU A 298 -11.80 7.03 33.78
CA LEU A 298 -10.49 7.26 33.17
C LEU A 298 -10.05 6.06 32.34
N PHE A 299 -10.25 4.83 32.84
CA PHE A 299 -9.97 3.62 32.10
C PHE A 299 -10.82 3.54 30.83
N SER A 300 -12.13 3.82 30.92
CA SER A 300 -13.03 3.85 29.76
C SER A 300 -12.64 4.93 28.75
N ALA A 301 -12.28 6.13 29.21
CA ALA A 301 -11.83 7.23 28.36
C ALA A 301 -10.48 6.92 27.68
N VAL A 302 -9.50 6.40 28.43
CA VAL A 302 -8.20 5.99 27.89
C VAL A 302 -8.36 4.85 26.91
N ASN A 303 -9.18 3.85 27.23
CA ASN A 303 -9.47 2.74 26.33
C ASN A 303 -10.11 3.24 25.03
N TYR A 304 -11.13 4.11 25.14
CA TYR A 304 -11.77 4.75 23.99
C TYR A 304 -10.78 5.56 23.13
N LEU A 305 -9.93 6.38 23.76
CA LEU A 305 -8.92 7.17 23.06
C LEU A 305 -7.88 6.28 22.36
N LEU A 306 -7.42 5.21 23.00
CA LEU A 306 -6.48 4.25 22.41
C LEU A 306 -7.11 3.49 21.24
N LEU A 307 -8.36 3.03 21.39
CA LEU A 307 -9.08 2.30 20.35
C LEU A 307 -9.35 3.20 19.14
N ASN A 308 -9.75 4.45 19.39
CA ASN A 308 -9.97 5.44 18.33
C ASN A 308 -8.67 5.84 17.63
N ARG A 309 -7.59 6.10 18.37
CA ARG A 309 -6.32 6.60 17.81
C ARG A 309 -5.45 5.50 17.20
N MET A 310 -5.42 4.31 17.78
CA MET A 310 -4.51 3.23 17.35
C MET A 310 -5.14 2.27 16.35
N VAL A 311 -6.47 2.11 16.36
CA VAL A 311 -7.16 1.14 15.49
C VAL A 311 -8.06 1.84 14.49
N LEU A 312 -9.05 2.63 14.96
CA LEU A 312 -10.06 3.23 14.06
C LEU A 312 -9.49 4.32 13.14
N ALA A 313 -8.64 5.22 13.62
CA ALA A 313 -8.10 6.31 12.81
C ALA A 313 -7.18 5.82 11.68
N PRO A 314 -6.23 4.89 11.91
CA PRO A 314 -5.45 4.28 10.82
C PRO A 314 -6.30 3.49 9.84
N LEU A 315 -7.32 2.76 10.31
CA LEU A 315 -8.26 2.04 9.44
C LEU A 315 -9.09 2.99 8.57
N ARG A 316 -9.57 4.12 9.13
CA ARG A 316 -10.27 5.14 8.36
C ARG A 316 -9.36 5.78 7.32
N ARG A 317 -8.10 6.08 7.66
CA ARG A 317 -7.11 6.57 6.69
C ARG A 317 -6.80 5.57 5.59
N LEU A 318 -6.66 4.28 5.92
CA LEU A 318 -6.48 3.22 4.93
C LEU A 318 -7.68 3.10 4.01
N ARG A 319 -8.91 3.10 4.56
CA ARG A 319 -10.15 3.13 3.79
C ARG A 319 -10.21 4.36 2.87
N ASP A 320 -9.93 5.54 3.41
CA ASP A 320 -10.01 6.80 2.66
C ASP A 320 -8.94 6.86 1.57
N ALA A 321 -7.72 6.38 1.84
CA ALA A 321 -6.65 6.26 0.86
C ALA A 321 -6.99 5.23 -0.23
N MET A 322 -7.58 4.08 0.12
CA MET A 322 -8.07 3.12 -0.86
C MET A 322 -9.24 3.67 -1.67
N GLN A 323 -10.17 4.36 -1.04
CA GLN A 323 -11.33 4.95 -1.72
C GLN A 323 -10.88 6.05 -2.68
N ARG A 324 -9.95 6.94 -2.27
CA ARG A 324 -9.35 7.98 -3.12
C ARG A 324 -8.53 7.40 -4.27
N LEU A 325 -7.80 6.30 -4.02
CA LEU A 325 -7.09 5.58 -5.07
C LEU A 325 -8.05 5.00 -6.12
N VAL A 326 -9.17 4.43 -5.69
CA VAL A 326 -10.16 3.78 -6.58
C VAL A 326 -11.08 4.79 -7.29
N SER A 327 -11.46 5.89 -6.63
CA SER A 327 -12.39 6.89 -7.19
C SER A 327 -11.69 7.95 -8.04
N ASP A 328 -10.62 8.56 -7.51
CA ASP A 328 -10.01 9.76 -8.08
C ASP A 328 -8.58 9.52 -8.58
N GLY A 329 -8.07 8.28 -8.51
CA GLY A 329 -6.70 7.91 -8.87
C GLY A 329 -5.62 8.55 -7.99
N HIS A 330 -6.01 9.21 -6.89
CA HIS A 330 -5.10 9.97 -6.02
C HIS A 330 -4.26 9.02 -5.15
N LYS A 331 -2.94 9.04 -5.37
CA LYS A 331 -1.97 8.19 -4.68
C LYS A 331 -1.41 8.90 -3.47
N GLU A 332 -1.96 8.59 -2.29
CA GLU A 332 -1.48 9.13 -1.01
C GLU A 332 -0.79 8.01 -0.23
N LYS A 333 0.53 8.14 -0.02
CA LYS A 333 1.28 7.18 0.82
C LYS A 333 0.75 7.26 2.25
N LEU A 334 0.51 6.10 2.85
CA LEU A 334 0.13 6.01 4.25
C LEU A 334 1.37 6.26 5.12
N ALA A 335 1.54 7.50 5.56
CA ALA A 335 2.65 7.93 6.42
C ALA A 335 2.29 7.84 7.91
N GLY A 336 3.28 7.50 8.74
CA GLY A 336 3.18 7.55 10.21
C GLY A 336 2.69 6.27 10.90
N ALA A 337 2.54 5.16 10.17
CA ALA A 337 2.33 3.85 10.79
C ALA A 337 3.69 3.22 11.18
N ASN A 338 3.83 2.78 12.42
CA ASN A 338 5.05 2.10 12.88
C ASN A 338 5.14 0.71 12.23
N VAL A 339 6.25 0.43 11.55
CA VAL A 339 6.52 -0.80 10.76
C VAL A 339 6.37 -2.07 11.59
N ASP A 340 6.66 -2.03 12.88
CA ASP A 340 6.59 -3.20 13.78
C ASP A 340 5.15 -3.54 14.24
N THR A 341 4.13 -2.99 13.57
CA THR A 341 2.71 -3.21 13.91
C THR A 341 1.96 -3.80 12.72
N GLU A 342 0.88 -4.55 12.93
CA GLU A 342 0.13 -5.13 11.80
C GLU A 342 -0.42 -4.04 10.86
N MET A 343 -0.73 -2.84 11.37
CA MET A 343 -1.12 -1.69 10.54
C MET A 343 0.06 -1.07 9.80
N GLY A 344 1.28 -1.14 10.35
CA GLY A 344 2.51 -0.77 9.65
C GLY A 344 2.87 -1.75 8.55
N GLU A 345 2.71 -3.05 8.79
CA GLU A 345 2.85 -4.09 7.76
C GLU A 345 1.84 -3.87 6.62
N ILE A 346 0.57 -3.54 6.94
CA ILE A 346 -0.47 -3.22 5.94
C ILE A 346 -0.16 -1.89 5.22
N ALA A 347 0.26 -0.84 5.93
CA ALA A 347 0.64 0.44 5.32
C ALA A 347 1.88 0.29 4.43
N THR A 348 2.85 -0.54 4.83
CA THR A 348 4.04 -0.87 4.03
C THR A 348 3.66 -1.65 2.79
N SER A 349 2.78 -2.66 2.91
CA SER A 349 2.26 -3.41 1.76
C SER A 349 1.46 -2.52 0.80
N PHE A 350 0.60 -1.63 1.33
CA PHE A 350 -0.14 -0.66 0.52
C PHE A 350 0.79 0.34 -0.18
N ASN A 351 1.80 0.87 0.53
CA ASN A 351 2.81 1.75 -0.07
C ASN A 351 3.67 1.02 -1.11
N HIS A 352 3.92 -0.28 -0.94
CA HIS A 352 4.58 -1.11 -1.92
C HIS A 352 3.71 -1.30 -3.17
N ILE A 353 2.40 -1.51 -3.01
CA ILE A 353 1.44 -1.52 -4.13
C ILE A 353 1.44 -0.17 -4.84
N LEU A 354 1.48 0.96 -4.12
CA LEU A 354 1.60 2.29 -4.74
C LEU A 354 2.93 2.46 -5.50
N ALA A 355 4.05 2.03 -4.92
CA ALA A 355 5.37 2.10 -5.56
C ALA A 355 5.47 1.18 -6.78
N GLN A 356 4.88 -0.01 -6.72
CA GLN A 356 4.77 -0.92 -7.85
C GLN A 356 3.87 -0.33 -8.93
N HIS A 357 2.74 0.28 -8.57
CA HIS A 357 1.86 0.96 -9.52
C HIS A 357 2.51 2.22 -10.12
N ASP A 358 3.39 2.92 -9.40
CA ASP A 358 4.21 4.03 -9.94
C ASP A 358 5.29 3.50 -10.90
N ALA A 359 5.96 2.40 -10.55
CA ALA A 359 6.94 1.75 -11.41
C ALA A 359 6.27 1.17 -12.67
N GLU A 360 5.09 0.57 -12.55
CA GLU A 360 4.27 0.10 -13.67
C GLU A 360 3.76 1.28 -14.52
N ALA A 361 3.42 2.42 -13.92
CA ALA A 361 3.03 3.63 -14.66
C ALA A 361 4.22 4.23 -15.41
N GLU A 362 5.42 4.32 -14.83
CA GLU A 362 6.62 4.81 -15.51
C GLU A 362 7.09 3.83 -16.60
N GLN A 363 7.04 2.53 -16.33
CA GLN A 363 7.28 1.50 -17.33
C GLN A 363 6.26 1.59 -18.47
N LYS A 364 4.98 1.83 -18.18
CA LYS A 364 3.94 2.06 -19.20
C LYS A 364 4.22 3.35 -19.99
N ARG A 365 4.71 4.42 -19.35
CA ARG A 365 5.16 5.65 -20.03
C ARG A 365 6.31 5.40 -20.99
N HIS A 366 7.35 4.68 -20.55
CA HIS A 366 8.47 4.28 -21.41
C HIS A 366 8.03 3.35 -22.54
N GLN A 367 7.15 2.38 -22.26
CA GLN A 367 6.56 1.53 -23.29
C GLN A 367 5.73 2.35 -24.28
N MET A 368 4.98 3.36 -23.84
CA MET A 368 4.21 4.24 -24.74
C MET A 368 5.09 5.18 -25.56
N GLN A 369 6.18 5.71 -25.00
CA GLN A 369 7.18 6.45 -25.79
C GLN A 369 7.84 5.56 -26.86
N ALA A 370 8.14 4.31 -26.51
CA ALA A 370 8.64 3.32 -27.46
C ALA A 370 7.59 2.97 -28.52
N VAL A 371 6.31 2.84 -28.15
CA VAL A 371 5.20 2.61 -29.09
C VAL A 371 5.00 3.82 -30.00
N ASN A 372 5.02 5.06 -29.50
CA ASN A 372 4.93 6.26 -30.35
C ASN A 372 6.13 6.37 -31.31
N SER A 373 7.34 6.11 -30.84
CA SER A 373 8.54 6.09 -31.70
C SER A 373 8.46 4.98 -32.76
N ALA A 374 7.92 3.82 -32.40
CA ALA A 374 7.67 2.73 -33.33
C ALA A 374 6.56 3.07 -34.33
N LEU A 375 5.49 3.75 -33.91
CA LEU A 375 4.41 4.21 -34.79
C LEU A 375 4.87 5.30 -35.76
N ASP A 376 5.72 6.25 -35.33
CA ASP A 376 6.37 7.22 -36.21
C ASP A 376 7.27 6.52 -37.22
N SER A 377 8.05 5.53 -36.77
CA SER A 377 8.90 4.72 -37.65
C SER A 377 8.05 3.96 -38.67
N ILE A 378 6.96 3.32 -38.24
CA ILE A 378 5.99 2.63 -39.09
C ILE A 378 5.36 3.62 -40.07
N GLY A 379 4.96 4.82 -39.63
CA GLY A 379 4.40 5.86 -40.50
C GLY A 379 5.39 6.30 -41.58
N SER A 380 6.66 6.51 -41.21
CA SER A 380 7.72 6.85 -42.15
C SER A 380 8.00 5.71 -43.15
N GLU A 381 7.92 4.46 -42.69
CA GLU A 381 8.15 3.29 -43.54
C GLU A 381 6.98 3.06 -44.49
N ILE A 382 5.73 3.23 -44.03
CA ILE A 382 4.55 3.20 -44.89
C ILE A 382 4.65 4.29 -45.96
N ALA A 383 5.09 5.51 -45.62
CA ALA A 383 5.26 6.58 -46.60
C ALA A 383 6.33 6.24 -47.66
N ARG A 384 7.46 5.65 -47.24
CA ARG A 384 8.49 5.14 -48.16
C ARG A 384 7.95 4.04 -49.08
N VAL A 385 7.32 3.02 -48.52
CA VAL A 385 6.74 1.91 -49.29
C VAL A 385 5.65 2.41 -50.24
N GLN A 386 4.84 3.40 -49.84
CA GLN A 386 3.83 4.01 -50.71
C GLN A 386 4.47 4.75 -51.91
N GLN A 387 5.54 5.51 -51.67
CA GLN A 387 6.29 6.18 -52.73
C GLN A 387 6.92 5.16 -53.68
N ASP A 388 7.51 4.08 -53.14
CA ASP A 388 8.10 3.00 -53.93
C ASP A 388 7.04 2.24 -54.74
N SER A 389 5.88 1.95 -54.15
CA SER A 389 4.75 1.32 -54.86
C SER A 389 4.22 2.22 -55.99
N GLN A 390 4.13 3.54 -55.79
CA GLN A 390 3.76 4.48 -56.86
C GLN A 390 4.81 4.51 -57.97
N ARG A 391 6.10 4.55 -57.61
CA ARG A 391 7.20 4.50 -58.59
C ARG A 391 7.16 3.18 -59.38
N ASN A 392 6.99 2.05 -58.70
CA ASN A 392 6.87 0.74 -59.33
C ASN A 392 5.63 0.66 -60.23
N HIS A 393 4.52 1.29 -59.84
CA HIS A 393 3.31 1.34 -60.67
C HIS A 393 3.57 2.14 -61.95
N GLN A 394 4.29 3.25 -61.86
CA GLN A 394 4.69 4.04 -63.04
C GLN A 394 5.63 3.24 -63.94
N VAL A 395 6.67 2.61 -63.39
CA VAL A 395 7.59 1.76 -64.18
C VAL A 395 6.85 0.61 -64.84
N ALA A 396 5.88 0.01 -64.13
CA ALA A 396 5.06 -1.05 -64.70
C ALA A 396 4.17 -0.56 -65.86
N GLY A 397 3.61 0.65 -65.74
CA GLY A 397 2.88 1.30 -66.83
C GLY A 397 3.76 1.62 -68.04
N ASP A 398 4.97 2.15 -67.80
CA ASP A 398 5.95 2.43 -68.86
C ASP A 398 6.36 1.14 -69.58
N ASN A 399 6.59 0.05 -68.84
CA ASN A 399 6.88 -1.27 -69.41
C ASN A 399 5.71 -1.80 -70.26
N GLN A 400 4.46 -1.59 -69.82
CA GLN A 400 3.28 -1.98 -70.61
C GLN A 400 3.22 -1.22 -71.95
N GLN A 401 3.55 0.07 -71.93
CA GLN A 401 3.64 0.85 -73.17
C GLN A 401 4.78 0.34 -74.08
N GLN A 402 5.94 0.00 -73.52
CA GLN A 402 7.04 -0.57 -74.28
C GLN A 402 6.68 -1.92 -74.92
N LEU A 403 5.91 -2.77 -74.24
CA LEU A 403 5.43 -4.04 -74.81
C LEU A 403 4.51 -3.83 -76.01
N SER A 404 3.65 -2.82 -75.95
CA SER A 404 2.79 -2.46 -77.08
C SER A 404 3.63 -2.04 -78.30
N VAL A 405 4.70 -1.26 -78.09
CA VAL A 405 5.64 -0.89 -79.15
C VAL A 405 6.37 -2.12 -79.70
N LEU A 406 6.84 -3.01 -78.84
CA LEU A 406 7.48 -4.26 -79.27
C LEU A 406 6.52 -5.15 -80.06
N ALA A 407 5.24 -5.20 -79.69
CA ALA A 407 4.22 -5.96 -80.40
C ALA A 407 4.00 -5.42 -81.82
N ASP A 408 3.94 -4.09 -81.97
CA ASP A 408 3.88 -3.43 -83.28
C ASP A 408 5.13 -3.75 -84.13
N ILE A 409 6.32 -3.73 -83.54
CA ILE A 409 7.56 -4.13 -84.22
C ILE A 409 7.49 -5.58 -84.70
N GLY A 410 6.99 -6.50 -83.86
CA GLY A 410 6.82 -7.91 -84.23
C GLY A 410 5.87 -8.12 -85.42
N ILE A 411 4.77 -7.35 -85.48
CA ILE A 411 3.84 -7.36 -86.63
C ILE A 411 4.55 -6.84 -87.90
N ARG A 412 5.22 -5.69 -87.81
CA ARG A 412 5.94 -5.10 -88.94
C ARG A 412 7.07 -5.99 -89.46
N LEU A 413 7.79 -6.68 -88.57
CA LEU A 413 8.83 -7.64 -88.96
C LEU A 413 8.24 -8.80 -89.74
N ARG A 414 7.08 -9.31 -89.31
CA ARG A 414 6.36 -10.38 -90.02
C ARG A 414 5.99 -9.96 -91.45
N GLU A 415 5.40 -8.78 -91.61
CA GLU A 415 5.08 -8.24 -92.93
C GLU A 415 6.32 -8.08 -93.82
N ARG A 416 7.45 -7.64 -93.23
CA ARG A 416 8.72 -7.53 -93.96
C ARG A 416 9.28 -8.88 -94.39
N PHE A 417 9.16 -9.90 -93.55
CA PHE A 417 9.58 -11.25 -93.90
C PHE A 417 8.71 -11.88 -94.99
N ASP A 418 7.40 -11.65 -94.99
CA ASP A 418 6.50 -12.06 -96.07
C ASP A 418 6.91 -11.44 -97.42
N VAL A 419 7.22 -10.14 -97.42
CA VAL A 419 7.72 -9.45 -98.62
C VAL A 419 9.07 -10.02 -99.05
N LEU A 420 9.97 -10.32 -98.11
CA LEU A 420 11.28 -10.86 -98.41
C LEU A 420 11.19 -12.29 -98.97
N GLU A 421 10.35 -13.14 -98.39
CA GLU A 421 10.07 -14.49 -98.89
C GLU A 421 9.57 -14.43 -100.34
N LYS A 422 8.56 -13.58 -100.61
CA LYS A 422 8.05 -13.36 -101.97
C LYS A 422 9.15 -12.91 -102.93
N ASN A 423 10.00 -11.97 -102.53
CA ASN A 423 11.11 -11.50 -103.34
C ASN A 423 12.13 -12.62 -103.61
N THR A 424 12.44 -13.47 -102.62
CA THR A 424 13.35 -14.61 -102.81
C THR A 424 12.78 -15.65 -103.78
N ASN A 425 11.48 -15.94 -103.69
CA ASN A 425 10.80 -16.85 -104.61
C ASN A 425 10.76 -16.30 -106.03
N GLN A 426 10.45 -15.01 -106.20
CA GLN A 426 10.50 -14.34 -107.50
C GLN A 426 11.92 -14.32 -108.08
N THR A 427 12.93 -14.11 -107.25
CA THR A 427 14.34 -14.16 -107.68
C THR A 427 14.71 -15.56 -108.17
N ALA A 428 14.28 -16.61 -107.46
CA ALA A 428 14.51 -17.99 -107.88
C ALA A 428 13.81 -18.32 -109.22
N GLU A 429 12.60 -17.81 -109.43
CA GLU A 429 11.87 -17.96 -110.69
C GLU A 429 12.58 -17.24 -111.85
N PHE A 430 13.03 -15.99 -111.64
CA PHE A 430 13.80 -15.25 -112.63
C PHE A 430 15.14 -15.93 -112.98
N VAL A 431 15.81 -16.52 -111.99
CA VAL A 431 17.04 -17.31 -112.23
C VAL A 431 16.73 -18.51 -113.12
N ALA A 432 15.67 -19.27 -112.84
CA ALA A 432 15.27 -20.43 -113.65
C ALA A 432 14.89 -20.05 -115.09
N GLU A 433 14.18 -18.93 -115.27
CA GLU A 433 13.84 -18.39 -116.59
C GLU A 433 15.09 -17.91 -117.35
N SER A 434 16.02 -17.24 -116.65
CA SER A 434 17.29 -16.77 -117.19
C SER A 434 18.20 -17.94 -117.61
N GLU A 435 18.25 -19.03 -116.83
CA GLU A 435 18.95 -20.26 -117.20
C GLU A 435 18.36 -20.89 -118.48
N THR A 436 17.03 -21.00 -118.57
CA THR A 436 16.32 -21.52 -119.74
C THR A 436 16.58 -20.67 -120.99
N THR A 437 16.62 -19.34 -120.82
CA THR A 437 16.90 -18.41 -121.92
C THR A 437 18.36 -18.46 -122.35
N SER A 438 19.30 -18.56 -121.39
CA SER A 438 20.73 -18.72 -121.65
C SER A 438 21.04 -20.03 -122.38
N ALA A 439 20.35 -21.13 -122.05
CA ALA A 439 20.45 -22.39 -122.77
C ALA A 439 20.01 -22.24 -124.24
N ARG A 440 18.85 -21.62 -124.47
CA ARG A 440 18.35 -21.34 -125.84
C ARG A 440 19.30 -20.46 -126.64
N LEU A 441 19.89 -19.43 -126.02
CA LEU A 441 20.88 -18.57 -126.65
C LEU A 441 22.17 -19.33 -126.99
N THR A 442 22.60 -20.25 -126.13
CA THR A 442 23.77 -21.12 -126.39
C THR A 442 23.54 -21.98 -127.62
N ASP A 443 22.36 -22.60 -127.72
CA ASP A 443 22.01 -23.44 -128.88
C ASP A 443 21.89 -22.62 -130.17
N SER A 444 21.29 -21.43 -130.10
CA SER A 444 21.21 -20.49 -131.23
C SER A 444 22.59 -20.01 -131.68
N SER A 445 23.52 -19.74 -130.76
CA SER A 445 24.90 -19.37 -131.07
C SER A 445 25.64 -20.51 -131.78
N LYS A 446 25.50 -21.75 -131.31
CA LYS A 446 26.07 -22.94 -131.97
C LYS A 446 25.51 -23.15 -133.37
N GLN A 447 24.19 -22.97 -133.55
CA GLN A 447 23.56 -23.07 -134.86
C GLN A 447 24.09 -21.98 -135.81
N THR A 448 24.30 -20.77 -135.31
CA THR A 448 24.86 -19.65 -136.08
C THR A 448 26.29 -19.97 -136.53
N GLN A 449 27.15 -20.47 -135.64
CA GLN A 449 28.51 -20.93 -135.99
C GLN A 449 28.48 -22.03 -137.06
N ALA A 450 27.56 -22.99 -136.96
CA ALA A 450 27.41 -24.05 -137.97
C ALA A 450 26.98 -23.50 -139.34
N ILE A 451 26.05 -22.53 -139.38
CA ILE A 451 25.63 -21.85 -140.62
C ILE A 451 26.79 -21.07 -141.24
N ILE A 452 27.58 -20.35 -140.41
CA ILE A 452 28.75 -19.61 -140.88
C ILE A 452 29.78 -20.56 -141.47
N SER A 453 30.12 -21.64 -140.78
CA SER A 453 31.09 -22.63 -141.27
C SER A 453 30.68 -23.23 -142.62
N ASN A 454 29.38 -23.57 -142.78
CA ASN A 454 28.84 -24.01 -144.06
C ASN A 454 28.92 -22.91 -145.13
N GLY A 455 28.59 -21.66 -144.77
CA GLY A 455 28.66 -20.50 -145.65
C GLY A 455 30.09 -20.20 -146.14
N GLU A 456 31.08 -20.27 -145.27
CA GLU A 456 32.50 -20.13 -145.63
C GLU A 456 32.95 -21.24 -146.59
N SER A 457 32.51 -22.48 -146.37
CA SER A 457 32.77 -23.59 -147.30
C SER A 457 32.18 -23.32 -148.68
N SER A 458 30.93 -22.85 -148.76
CA SER A 458 30.29 -22.48 -150.03
C SER A 458 30.96 -21.30 -150.74
N VAL A 459 31.44 -20.30 -149.98
CA VAL A 459 32.23 -19.19 -150.55
C VAL A 459 33.57 -19.66 -151.11
N THR A 460 34.21 -20.62 -150.43
CA THR A 460 35.46 -21.22 -150.88
C THR A 460 35.25 -21.99 -152.19
N GLU A 461 34.19 -22.80 -152.28
CA GLU A 461 33.81 -23.52 -153.50
C GLU A 461 33.44 -22.57 -154.64
N LEU A 462 32.72 -21.48 -154.35
CA LEU A 462 32.40 -20.43 -155.33
C LEU A 462 33.67 -19.77 -155.88
N ASN A 463 34.63 -19.41 -155.01
CA ASN A 463 35.90 -18.84 -155.45
C ASN A 463 36.67 -19.81 -156.35
N SER A 464 36.74 -21.10 -155.98
CA SER A 464 37.37 -22.13 -156.82
C SER A 464 36.70 -22.25 -158.19
N SER A 465 35.37 -22.25 -158.22
CA SER A 465 34.58 -22.32 -159.46
C SER A 465 34.79 -21.08 -160.34
N VAL A 466 34.86 -19.88 -159.74
CA VAL A 466 35.16 -18.62 -160.44
C VAL A 466 36.56 -18.63 -161.03
N ASP A 467 37.55 -19.17 -160.31
CA ASP A 467 38.92 -19.31 -160.80
C ASP A 467 39.03 -20.32 -161.96
N GLU A 468 38.36 -21.47 -161.86
CA GLU A 468 38.28 -22.47 -162.93
C GLU A 468 37.64 -21.90 -164.21
N VAL A 469 36.51 -21.19 -164.09
CA VAL A 469 35.86 -20.54 -165.23
C VAL A 469 36.77 -19.46 -165.83
N SER A 470 37.46 -18.69 -164.98
CA SER A 470 38.43 -17.67 -165.44
C SER A 470 39.56 -18.29 -166.26
N GLN A 471 40.07 -19.46 -165.88
CA GLN A 471 41.08 -20.20 -166.64
C GLN A 471 40.54 -20.64 -168.01
N ILE A 472 39.32 -21.17 -168.07
CA ILE A 472 38.68 -21.57 -169.33
C ILE A 472 38.50 -20.36 -170.26
N LEU A 473 38.02 -19.23 -169.74
CA LEU A 473 37.84 -18.02 -170.53
C LEU A 473 39.16 -17.47 -171.06
N ASN A 474 40.26 -17.61 -170.33
CA ASN A 474 41.60 -17.24 -170.81
C ASN A 474 42.03 -18.11 -172.01
N VAL A 475 41.75 -19.42 -171.97
CA VAL A 475 41.98 -20.32 -173.12
C VAL A 475 41.11 -19.90 -174.30
N ILE A 476 39.83 -19.61 -174.10
CA ILE A 476 38.93 -19.18 -175.19
C ILE A 476 39.39 -17.82 -175.75
N SER A 477 39.84 -16.89 -174.91
CA SER A 477 40.39 -15.61 -175.34
C SER A 477 41.61 -15.82 -176.23
N THR A 478 42.50 -16.75 -175.84
CA THR A 478 43.67 -17.14 -176.63
C THR A 478 43.24 -17.73 -177.98
N VAL A 479 42.21 -18.61 -178.00
CA VAL A 479 41.68 -19.20 -179.24
C VAL A 479 41.01 -18.15 -180.12
N ALA A 480 40.25 -17.23 -179.55
CA ALA A 480 39.59 -16.15 -180.29
C ALA A 480 40.64 -15.20 -180.89
N GLU A 481 41.69 -14.85 -180.15
CA GLU A 481 42.81 -14.06 -180.64
C GLU A 481 43.59 -14.78 -181.77
N GLN A 482 43.85 -16.08 -181.61
CA GLN A 482 44.42 -16.92 -182.67
C GLN A 482 43.51 -16.98 -183.90
N THR A 483 42.20 -17.12 -183.71
CA THR A 483 41.21 -17.15 -184.80
C THR A 483 41.15 -15.82 -185.53
N ASN A 484 41.22 -14.71 -184.79
CA ASN A 484 41.32 -13.36 -185.35
C ASN A 484 42.57 -13.19 -186.20
N LEU A 485 43.72 -13.70 -185.74
CA LEU A 485 44.98 -13.73 -186.49
C LEU A 485 44.93 -14.62 -187.74
N LEU A 486 44.35 -15.82 -187.62
CA LEU A 486 44.14 -16.73 -188.76
C LEU A 486 43.22 -16.12 -189.81
N ALA A 487 42.12 -15.51 -189.37
CA ALA A 487 41.17 -14.82 -190.24
C ALA A 487 41.82 -13.61 -190.91
N LEU A 488 42.65 -12.85 -190.20
CA LEU A 488 43.44 -11.76 -190.78
C LEU A 488 44.39 -12.28 -191.87
N ASN A 489 45.11 -13.36 -191.61
CA ASN A 489 45.99 -13.99 -192.59
C ASN A 489 45.21 -14.50 -193.82
N ALA A 490 44.04 -15.09 -193.61
CA ALA A 490 43.16 -15.54 -194.69
C ALA A 490 42.59 -14.37 -195.51
N ALA A 491 42.22 -13.26 -194.87
CA ALA A 491 41.76 -12.05 -195.55
C ALA A 491 42.88 -11.43 -196.42
N ILE A 492 44.12 -11.41 -195.91
CA ILE A 492 45.31 -10.97 -196.65
C ILE A 492 45.53 -11.86 -197.89
N GLU A 493 45.48 -13.18 -197.75
CA GLU A 493 45.72 -14.10 -198.87
C GLU A 493 44.56 -14.10 -199.89
N ALA A 494 43.32 -13.92 -199.42
CA ALA A 494 42.16 -13.75 -200.29
C ALA A 494 42.23 -12.45 -201.12
N ALA A 495 42.72 -11.35 -200.53
CA ALA A 495 42.99 -10.11 -201.27
C ALA A 495 44.10 -10.31 -202.32
N ARG A 496 45.09 -11.16 -202.02
CA ARG A 496 46.21 -11.49 -202.91
C ARG A 496 45.79 -12.31 -204.14
N ALA A 497 44.77 -13.16 -204.00
CA ALA A 497 44.20 -13.95 -205.10
C ALA A 497 43.30 -13.15 -206.07
N GLY A 498 43.09 -11.85 -205.81
CA GLY A 498 42.32 -10.95 -206.69
C GLY A 498 40.84 -11.36 -206.85
N GLU A 499 40.31 -11.31 -208.07
CA GLU A 499 38.88 -11.62 -208.34
C GLU A 499 38.48 -13.06 -207.95
N HIS A 500 39.41 -14.02 -208.00
CA HIS A 500 39.14 -15.41 -207.59
C HIS A 500 39.01 -15.57 -206.06
N GLY A 501 39.53 -14.62 -205.27
CA GLY A 501 39.54 -14.66 -203.80
C GLY A 501 38.38 -13.95 -203.11
N ARG A 502 37.50 -13.24 -203.84
CA ARG A 502 36.42 -12.41 -203.26
C ARG A 502 35.51 -13.17 -202.29
N GLY A 503 35.12 -14.41 -202.62
CA GLY A 503 34.29 -15.23 -201.73
C GLY A 503 34.99 -15.60 -200.42
N PHE A 504 36.30 -15.87 -200.48
CA PHE A 504 37.12 -16.16 -199.29
C PHE A 504 37.37 -14.92 -198.42
N ALA A 505 37.56 -13.74 -199.03
CA ALA A 505 37.78 -12.50 -198.29
C ALA A 505 36.56 -12.14 -197.41
N VAL A 506 35.34 -12.31 -197.93
CA VAL A 506 34.10 -12.07 -197.17
C VAL A 506 34.00 -13.02 -195.98
N VAL A 507 34.32 -14.31 -196.16
CA VAL A 507 34.33 -15.29 -195.06
C VAL A 507 35.39 -14.92 -194.02
N ALA A 508 36.59 -14.53 -194.45
CA ALA A 508 37.67 -14.16 -193.54
C ALA A 508 37.34 -12.91 -192.70
N ASP A 509 36.74 -11.86 -193.30
CA ASP A 509 36.28 -10.69 -192.56
C ASP A 509 35.15 -11.02 -191.56
N GLU A 510 34.23 -11.92 -191.93
CA GLU A 510 33.16 -12.36 -191.03
C GLU A 510 33.71 -13.17 -189.86
N VAL A 511 34.69 -14.06 -190.09
CA VAL A 511 35.39 -14.80 -189.02
C VAL A 511 36.18 -13.83 -188.12
N ARG A 512 36.83 -12.81 -188.69
CA ARG A 512 37.56 -11.78 -187.92
C ARG A 512 36.62 -10.99 -187.02
N LYS A 513 35.49 -10.55 -187.56
CA LYS A 513 34.45 -9.83 -186.81
C LYS A 513 33.85 -10.71 -185.70
N LEU A 514 33.64 -11.99 -185.97
CA LEU A 514 33.17 -12.96 -184.98
C LEU A 514 34.19 -13.14 -183.85
N ALA A 515 35.48 -13.27 -184.17
CA ALA A 515 36.55 -13.39 -183.19
C ALA A 515 36.68 -12.14 -182.30
N SER A 516 36.60 -10.93 -182.87
CA SER A 516 36.56 -9.67 -182.10
C SER A 516 35.35 -9.61 -181.17
N LYS A 517 34.15 -9.96 -181.67
CA LYS A 517 32.92 -9.98 -180.87
C LYS A 517 32.99 -11.00 -179.73
N THR A 518 33.66 -12.13 -179.95
CA THR A 518 33.97 -13.13 -178.92
C THR A 518 34.87 -12.53 -177.84
N ASN A 519 35.95 -11.85 -178.18
CA ASN A 519 36.83 -11.19 -177.21
C ASN A 519 36.11 -10.11 -176.39
N ASP A 520 35.29 -9.27 -177.02
CA ASP A 520 34.50 -8.26 -176.30
C ASP A 520 33.53 -8.91 -175.29
N SER A 521 32.92 -10.04 -175.69
CA SER A 521 32.03 -10.81 -174.81
C SER A 521 32.81 -11.48 -173.67
N LEU A 522 34.00 -12.02 -173.92
CA LEU A 522 34.87 -12.59 -172.89
C LEU A 522 35.31 -11.53 -171.86
N ALA A 523 35.66 -10.31 -172.30
CA ALA A 523 36.01 -9.21 -171.40
C ALA A 523 34.84 -8.82 -170.49
N GLN A 524 33.60 -8.82 -171.02
CA GLN A 524 32.41 -8.61 -170.21
C GLN A 524 32.21 -9.71 -169.16
N VAL A 525 32.39 -10.99 -169.55
CA VAL A 525 32.28 -12.13 -168.61
C VAL A 525 33.37 -12.07 -167.54
N GLN A 526 34.61 -11.72 -167.89
CA GLN A 526 35.70 -11.51 -166.92
C GLN A 526 35.35 -10.40 -165.91
N GLY A 527 34.75 -9.29 -166.35
CA GLY A 527 34.26 -8.25 -165.45
C GLY A 527 33.18 -8.73 -164.48
N ILE A 528 32.30 -9.64 -164.92
CA ILE A 528 31.30 -10.28 -164.05
C ILE A 528 31.99 -11.20 -163.01
N LEU A 529 32.98 -12.01 -163.42
CA LEU A 529 33.73 -12.88 -162.51
C LEU A 529 34.53 -12.10 -161.46
N GLN A 530 35.17 -10.99 -161.84
CA GLN A 530 35.84 -10.10 -160.88
C GLN A 530 34.87 -9.54 -159.84
N ARG A 531 33.66 -9.16 -160.26
CA ARG A 531 32.60 -8.73 -159.34
C ARG A 531 32.14 -9.86 -158.43
N LEU A 532 32.02 -11.09 -158.93
CA LEU A 532 31.70 -12.27 -158.12
C LEU A 532 32.79 -12.57 -157.09
N GLN A 533 34.06 -12.53 -157.47
CA GLN A 533 35.20 -12.73 -156.57
C GLN A 533 35.26 -11.64 -155.48
N SER A 534 35.02 -10.38 -155.83
CA SER A 534 34.93 -9.29 -154.87
C SER A 534 33.75 -9.47 -153.89
N ALA A 535 32.58 -9.91 -154.39
CA ALA A 535 31.43 -10.24 -153.56
C ALA A 535 31.72 -11.42 -152.61
N ALA A 536 32.38 -12.47 -153.10
CA ALA A 536 32.80 -13.62 -152.31
C ALA A 536 33.80 -13.24 -151.22
N SER A 537 34.79 -12.39 -151.51
CA SER A 537 35.73 -11.86 -150.52
C SER A 537 35.03 -11.03 -149.44
N THR A 538 34.07 -10.19 -149.84
CA THR A 538 33.25 -9.40 -148.90
C THR A 538 32.41 -10.32 -148.01
N LEU A 539 31.81 -11.38 -148.58
CA LEU A 539 31.02 -12.34 -147.84
C LEU A 539 31.88 -13.14 -146.83
N SER A 540 33.09 -13.55 -147.19
CA SER A 540 34.04 -14.18 -146.27
C SER A 540 34.42 -13.26 -145.10
N LYS A 541 34.69 -11.97 -145.37
CA LYS A 541 34.94 -11.00 -144.28
C LYS A 541 33.74 -10.85 -143.35
N ASN A 542 32.53 -10.82 -143.90
CA ASN A 542 31.31 -10.75 -143.10
C ASN A 542 31.16 -12.01 -142.22
N TYR A 543 31.44 -13.20 -142.76
CA TYR A 543 31.42 -14.44 -141.98
C TYR A 543 32.40 -14.43 -140.81
N ALA A 544 33.64 -13.98 -141.02
CA ALA A 544 34.62 -13.85 -139.94
C ALA A 544 34.17 -12.90 -138.82
N VAL A 545 33.52 -11.78 -139.17
CA VAL A 545 32.95 -10.84 -138.17
C VAL A 545 31.78 -11.46 -137.40
N ILE A 546 30.90 -12.19 -138.07
CA ILE A 546 29.78 -12.87 -137.42
C ILE A 546 30.28 -14.01 -136.52
N ASP A 547 31.32 -14.75 -136.91
CA ASP A 547 31.91 -15.83 -136.11
C ASP A 547 32.51 -15.29 -134.80
N GLN A 548 33.29 -14.20 -134.90
CA GLN A 548 33.82 -13.49 -133.74
C GLN A 548 32.69 -13.00 -132.81
N SER A 549 31.62 -12.43 -133.38
CA SER A 549 30.45 -11.97 -132.61
C SER A 549 29.74 -13.13 -131.90
N ALA A 550 29.63 -14.29 -132.55
CA ALA A 550 29.04 -15.49 -131.95
C ALA A 550 29.90 -16.05 -130.80
N SER A 551 31.23 -15.99 -130.93
CA SER A 551 32.17 -16.37 -129.86
C SER A 551 32.07 -15.45 -128.63
N GLU A 552 32.01 -14.14 -128.86
CA GLU A 552 31.80 -13.14 -127.79
C GLU A 552 30.44 -13.34 -127.10
N GLN A 553 29.39 -13.60 -127.88
CA GLN A 553 28.07 -13.93 -127.35
C GLN A 553 28.11 -15.17 -126.44
N GLN A 554 28.85 -16.20 -126.82
CA GLN A 554 29.01 -17.41 -125.99
C GLN A 554 29.72 -17.12 -124.67
N GLN A 555 30.74 -16.27 -124.65
CA GLN A 555 31.42 -15.85 -123.42
C GLN A 555 30.48 -15.06 -122.49
N GLN A 556 29.68 -14.15 -123.04
CA GLN A 556 28.68 -13.40 -122.28
C GLN A 556 27.62 -14.33 -121.66
N ILE A 557 27.17 -15.35 -122.40
CA ILE A 557 26.22 -16.34 -121.87
C ILE A 557 26.83 -17.11 -120.69
N GLN A 558 28.11 -17.50 -120.75
CA GLN A 558 28.78 -18.16 -119.62
C GLN A 558 28.87 -17.26 -118.38
N GLN A 559 29.11 -15.96 -118.56
CA GLN A 559 29.08 -15.00 -117.45
C GLN A 559 27.68 -14.90 -116.83
N ILE A 560 26.63 -14.83 -117.66
CA ILE A 560 25.23 -14.82 -117.19
C ILE A 560 24.91 -16.08 -116.38
N LEU A 561 25.33 -17.27 -116.85
CA LEU A 561 25.12 -18.53 -116.13
C LEU A 561 25.83 -18.54 -114.75
N SER A 562 27.05 -17.99 -114.67
CA SER A 562 27.76 -17.86 -113.39
C SER A 562 27.03 -16.93 -112.42
N ILE A 563 26.55 -15.78 -112.91
CA ILE A 563 25.79 -14.80 -112.10
C ILE A 563 24.47 -15.42 -111.62
N ASN A 564 23.78 -16.16 -112.49
CA ASN A 564 22.55 -16.87 -112.14
C ASN A 564 22.78 -17.90 -111.02
N ALA A 565 23.87 -18.67 -111.08
CA ALA A 565 24.21 -19.66 -110.06
C ALA A 565 24.46 -19.02 -108.69
N GLU A 566 25.21 -17.92 -108.65
CA GLU A 566 25.47 -17.14 -107.43
C GLU A 566 24.18 -16.51 -106.88
N THR A 567 23.39 -15.88 -107.75
CA THR A 567 22.11 -15.26 -107.39
C THR A 567 21.12 -16.29 -106.86
N GLY A 568 21.05 -17.48 -107.47
CA GLY A 568 20.21 -18.58 -107.02
C GLY A 568 20.65 -19.17 -105.68
N ALA A 569 21.97 -19.25 -105.43
CA ALA A 569 22.49 -19.66 -104.12
C ALA A 569 22.15 -18.63 -103.04
N GLN A 570 22.32 -17.34 -103.33
CA GLN A 570 21.96 -16.25 -102.42
C GLN A 570 20.46 -16.25 -102.11
N ALA A 571 19.59 -16.44 -103.11
CA ALA A 571 18.14 -16.53 -102.92
C ALA A 571 17.75 -17.68 -101.97
N ARG A 572 18.38 -18.85 -102.09
CA ARG A 572 18.17 -20.00 -101.19
C ARG A 572 18.64 -19.71 -99.76
N SER A 573 19.81 -19.09 -99.60
CA SER A 573 20.31 -18.69 -98.27
C SER A 573 19.37 -17.69 -97.60
N SER A 574 18.95 -16.65 -98.33
CA SER A 574 18.00 -15.66 -97.82
C SER A 574 16.65 -16.27 -97.44
N SER A 575 16.15 -17.26 -98.19
CA SER A 575 14.93 -17.98 -97.83
C SER A 575 15.07 -18.79 -96.53
N ALA A 576 16.23 -19.44 -96.31
CA ALA A 576 16.49 -20.16 -95.06
C ALA A 576 16.56 -19.20 -93.86
N GLU A 577 17.26 -18.08 -93.99
CA GLU A 577 17.35 -17.03 -92.96
C GLU A 577 15.99 -16.42 -92.63
N VAL A 578 15.14 -16.19 -93.64
CA VAL A 578 13.76 -15.70 -93.45
C VAL A 578 12.93 -16.68 -92.61
N ASN A 579 13.02 -17.98 -92.89
CA ASN A 579 12.29 -19.00 -92.14
C ASN A 579 12.73 -19.08 -90.67
N GLU A 580 14.04 -18.98 -90.41
CA GLU A 580 14.56 -18.93 -89.04
C GLU A 580 14.10 -17.66 -88.31
N ALA A 581 14.17 -16.51 -88.98
CA ALA A 581 13.71 -15.24 -88.43
C ALA A 581 12.19 -15.25 -88.12
N TYR A 582 11.39 -15.92 -88.94
CA TYR A 582 9.96 -16.16 -88.69
C TYR A 582 9.73 -16.91 -87.37
N ALA A 583 10.46 -17.99 -87.14
CA ALA A 583 10.35 -18.78 -85.90
C ALA A 583 10.73 -17.95 -84.66
N LEU A 584 11.78 -17.14 -84.76
CA LEU A 584 12.21 -16.24 -83.68
C LEU A 584 11.17 -15.17 -83.36
N VAL A 585 10.60 -14.51 -84.38
CA VAL A 585 9.55 -13.50 -84.17
C VAL A 585 8.29 -14.11 -83.58
N ALA A 586 7.90 -15.32 -84.01
CA ALA A 586 6.77 -16.03 -83.41
C ALA A 586 7.01 -16.33 -81.92
N SER A 587 8.18 -16.89 -81.58
CA SER A 587 8.55 -17.18 -80.19
C SER A 587 8.61 -15.91 -79.33
N GLN A 588 9.13 -14.82 -79.88
CA GLN A 588 9.20 -13.53 -79.19
C GLN A 588 7.80 -12.95 -78.93
N ALA A 589 6.86 -13.09 -79.87
CA ALA A 589 5.48 -12.68 -79.69
C ALA A 589 4.79 -13.43 -78.53
N ASP A 590 5.01 -14.75 -78.42
CA ASP A 590 4.48 -15.54 -77.30
C ASP A 590 5.03 -15.06 -75.95
N LYS A 591 6.34 -14.83 -75.88
CA LYS A 591 7.00 -14.32 -74.66
C LYS A 591 6.53 -12.93 -74.27
N MET A 592 6.25 -12.07 -75.24
CA MET A 592 5.67 -10.75 -74.98
C MET A 592 4.24 -10.85 -74.46
N SER A 593 3.42 -11.79 -74.95
CA SER A 593 2.07 -12.01 -74.40
C SER A 593 2.10 -12.51 -72.96
N GLU A 594 3.03 -13.42 -72.62
CA GLU A 594 3.24 -13.87 -71.24
C GLU A 594 3.64 -12.71 -70.32
N PHE A 595 4.59 -11.89 -70.78
CA PHE A 595 5.08 -10.75 -70.02
C PHE A 595 4.02 -9.65 -69.87
N GLU A 596 3.18 -9.40 -70.88
CA GLU A 596 2.05 -8.47 -70.79
C GLU A 596 1.06 -8.87 -69.68
N ARG A 597 0.69 -10.16 -69.59
CA ARG A 597 -0.18 -10.66 -68.52
C ARG A 597 0.45 -10.50 -67.14
N ALA A 598 1.75 -10.79 -67.03
CA ALA A 598 2.49 -10.59 -65.78
C ALA A 598 2.52 -9.11 -65.37
N MET A 599 2.67 -8.19 -66.33
CA MET A 599 2.65 -6.75 -66.08
C MET A 599 1.27 -6.26 -65.65
N GLN A 600 0.18 -6.76 -66.25
CA GLN A 600 -1.18 -6.43 -65.83
C GLN A 600 -1.48 -6.89 -64.39
N ASP A 601 -1.07 -8.12 -64.04
CA ASP A 601 -1.20 -8.64 -62.67
C ASP A 601 -0.37 -7.80 -61.67
N MET A 602 0.85 -7.41 -62.05
CA MET A 602 1.70 -6.53 -61.24
C MET A 602 1.05 -5.16 -61.01
N LEU A 603 0.48 -4.54 -62.05
CA LEU A 603 -0.22 -3.26 -61.92
C LEU A 603 -1.43 -3.36 -60.98
N HIS A 604 -2.22 -4.43 -61.11
CA HIS A 604 -3.35 -4.69 -60.22
C HIS A 604 -2.91 -4.82 -58.76
N LYS A 605 -1.90 -5.66 -58.48
CA LYS A 605 -1.34 -5.85 -57.13
C LYS A 605 -0.73 -4.57 -56.55
N LEU A 606 -0.08 -3.75 -57.37
CA LEU A 606 0.46 -2.46 -56.93
C LEU A 606 -0.65 -1.48 -56.57
N SER A 607 -1.75 -1.45 -57.33
CA SER A 607 -2.92 -0.65 -56.99
C SER A 607 -3.54 -1.08 -55.65
N GLU A 608 -3.72 -2.39 -55.44
CA GLU A 608 -4.20 -2.94 -54.16
C GLU A 608 -3.24 -2.60 -53.01
N SER A 609 -1.93 -2.73 -53.23
CA SER A 609 -0.89 -2.37 -52.26
C SER A 609 -0.97 -0.90 -51.87
N ILE A 610 -1.14 0.02 -52.83
CA ILE A 610 -1.28 1.46 -52.57
C ILE A 610 -2.53 1.73 -51.72
N GLN A 611 -3.67 1.11 -52.04
CA GLN A 611 -4.90 1.25 -51.24
C GLN A 611 -4.73 0.71 -49.81
N LEU A 612 -4.10 -0.45 -49.65
CA LEU A 612 -3.83 -1.04 -48.35
C LEU A 612 -2.89 -0.15 -47.52
N LEU A 613 -1.85 0.41 -48.13
CA LEU A 613 -0.91 1.33 -47.48
C LEU A 613 -1.60 2.62 -47.03
N GLN A 614 -2.49 3.20 -47.85
CA GLN A 614 -3.31 4.34 -47.45
C GLN A 614 -4.21 4.03 -46.25
N HIS A 615 -4.85 2.85 -46.25
CA HIS A 615 -5.66 2.41 -45.12
C HIS A 615 -4.81 2.22 -43.85
N THR A 616 -3.66 1.57 -43.99
CA THR A 616 -2.72 1.32 -42.88
C THR A 616 -2.14 2.61 -42.33
N ALA A 617 -1.81 3.58 -43.18
CA ALA A 617 -1.37 4.91 -42.78
C ALA A 617 -2.44 5.62 -41.95
N SER A 618 -3.69 5.62 -42.42
CA SER A 618 -4.81 6.20 -41.68
C SER A 618 -5.05 5.51 -40.34
N GLN A 619 -4.97 4.18 -40.28
CA GLN A 619 -5.12 3.44 -39.03
C GLN A 619 -3.98 3.73 -38.06
N THR A 620 -2.73 3.82 -38.54
CA THR A 620 -1.55 4.14 -37.74
C THR A 620 -1.68 5.54 -37.13
N ALA A 621 -2.09 6.54 -37.94
CA ALA A 621 -2.34 7.90 -37.46
C ALA A 621 -3.47 7.96 -36.42
N GLN A 622 -4.57 7.22 -36.63
CA GLN A 622 -5.65 7.13 -35.63
C GLN A 622 -5.18 6.45 -34.33
N GLN A 623 -4.33 5.42 -34.43
CA GLN A 623 -3.79 4.71 -33.28
C GLN A 623 -2.86 5.63 -32.47
N GLN A 624 -2.02 6.40 -33.15
CA GLN A 624 -1.15 7.42 -32.55
C GLN A 624 -1.97 8.49 -31.82
N GLN A 625 -3.01 9.03 -32.48
CA GLN A 625 -3.90 10.03 -31.87
C GLN A 625 -4.63 9.47 -30.63
N LYS A 626 -5.06 8.20 -30.67
CA LYS A 626 -5.68 7.54 -29.50
C LYS A 626 -4.68 7.36 -28.35
N ILE A 627 -3.43 7.02 -28.63
CA ILE A 627 -2.39 6.90 -27.62
C ILE A 627 -2.12 8.27 -26.99
N GLU A 628 -2.01 9.33 -27.80
CA GLU A 628 -1.88 10.71 -27.30
C GLU A 628 -3.09 11.14 -26.47
N GLN A 629 -4.31 10.79 -26.86
CA GLN A 629 -5.51 11.14 -26.07
C GLN A 629 -5.62 10.38 -24.74
N VAL A 630 -5.09 9.16 -24.67
CA VAL A 630 -5.18 8.31 -23.46
C VAL A 630 -4.01 8.56 -22.50
N PHE A 631 -2.86 9.02 -23.01
CA PHE A 631 -1.61 9.12 -22.25
C PHE A 631 -0.89 10.48 -22.37
N GLY A 632 -1.46 11.44 -23.10
CA GLY A 632 -0.85 12.76 -23.36
C GLY A 632 -1.16 13.83 -22.31
N ASP A 633 -2.06 13.56 -21.38
CA ASP A 633 -2.24 14.28 -20.11
C ASP A 633 -1.56 13.49 -18.98
#